data_AF-A0A7Y1YSE7-F1
#
_entry.id   AF-A0A7Y1YSE7-F1
#
_cell.length_a   1.000
_cell.length_b   1.000
_cell.length_c   1.000
_cell.angle_alpha   90.00
_cell.angle_beta   90.00
_cell.angle_gamma   90.00
#
_symmetry.space_group_name_H-M   'P 1'
#
loop_
_entity.id
_entity.type
_entity.pdbx_description
1 polymer ?
#
loop_
_entity_poly.entity_id
_entity_poly.type
_entity_poly.pdbx_seq_one_letter_code
_entity_poly.pdbx_strand_id
1 'polypeptide(L)'
;LGQPGTWITPDMRAAYLRLHEDGLAHSVEVWEGARLVGGIYGLAFGSAVFGESMYSEVPDASKLALVALCTRMARHGYTLLDCQVQNAHLESMGAVDMSRARFLGLLGHCIAASRPRFVDLFQSGDSLLG
;
A
#
# COMPACT_ATOMS: atom_id res chain seq x y z
N LEU A 1 14.00 20.44 22.78
CA LEU A 1 14.76 19.42 22.03
C LEU A 1 13.88 18.18 21.91
N GLY A 2 12.94 18.18 20.95
CA GLY A 2 12.08 17.02 20.68
C GLY A 2 12.63 16.29 19.46
N GLN A 3 12.76 14.96 19.52
CA GLN A 3 13.14 14.20 18.33
C GLN A 3 12.10 14.46 17.22
N PRO A 4 12.49 14.71 15.96
CA PRO A 4 11.56 14.75 14.85
C PRO A 4 11.10 13.32 14.56
N GLY A 5 10.18 12.81 15.38
CA GLY A 5 9.61 11.49 15.24
C GLY A 5 8.62 11.44 14.06
N THR A 6 8.53 10.29 13.41
CA THR A 6 7.47 10.00 12.45
C THR A 6 6.09 10.13 13.11
N TRP A 7 5.03 10.38 12.33
CA TRP A 7 3.64 10.33 12.81
C TRP A 7 3.21 8.95 13.37
N ILE A 8 4.02 7.91 13.13
CA ILE A 8 3.82 6.54 13.61
C ILE A 8 4.18 6.43 15.10
N THR A 9 3.31 6.96 15.96
CA THR A 9 3.39 6.83 17.41
C THR A 9 3.04 5.40 17.87
N PRO A 10 3.30 5.03 19.14
CA PRO A 10 2.87 3.74 19.68
C PRO A 10 1.35 3.50 19.55
N ASP A 11 0.53 4.54 19.75
CA ASP A 11 -0.93 4.43 19.62
C ASP A 11 -1.36 4.18 18.17
N MET A 12 -0.72 4.86 17.21
CA MET A 12 -0.96 4.62 15.79
C MET A 12 -0.55 3.21 15.39
N ARG A 13 0.60 2.71 15.87
CA ARG A 13 1.02 1.33 15.65
C ARG A 13 -0.01 0.34 16.19
N ALA A 14 -0.49 0.55 17.42
CA ALA A 14 -1.50 -0.32 18.01
C ALA A 14 -2.83 -0.28 17.23
N ALA A 15 -3.23 0.87 16.69
CA ALA A 15 -4.41 0.99 15.85
C ALA A 15 -4.26 0.21 14.53
N TYR A 16 -3.14 0.35 13.84
CA TYR A 16 -2.88 -0.37 12.59
C TYR A 16 -2.75 -1.89 12.79
N LEU A 17 -2.18 -2.33 13.92
CA LEU A 17 -2.15 -3.75 14.26
C LEU A 17 -3.56 -4.32 14.48
N ARG A 18 -4.44 -3.61 15.18
CA ARG A 18 -5.85 -4.02 15.31
C ARG A 18 -6.55 -4.07 13.94
N LEU A 19 -6.33 -3.06 13.09
CA LEU A 19 -6.88 -3.07 11.73
C LEU A 19 -6.32 -4.22 10.89
N HIS A 20 -5.08 -4.64 11.14
CA HIS A 20 -4.51 -5.82 10.48
C HIS A 20 -5.18 -7.11 10.95
N GLU A 21 -5.39 -7.26 12.26
CA GLU A 21 -6.14 -8.38 12.86
C GLU A 21 -7.58 -8.46 12.33
N ASP A 22 -8.21 -7.30 12.10
CA ASP A 22 -9.54 -7.17 11.52
C ASP A 22 -9.56 -7.40 9.98
N GLY A 23 -8.39 -7.61 9.36
CA GLY A 23 -8.25 -7.86 7.93
C GLY A 23 -8.46 -6.62 7.03
N LEU A 24 -8.28 -5.42 7.59
CA LEU A 24 -8.38 -4.13 6.90
C LEU A 24 -7.03 -3.53 6.54
N ALA A 25 -6.02 -3.73 7.39
CA ALA A 25 -4.65 -3.28 7.14
C ALA A 25 -3.77 -4.43 6.62
N HIS A 26 -2.95 -4.11 5.62
CA HIS A 26 -2.11 -5.10 4.95
C HIS A 26 -0.72 -4.53 4.63
N SER A 27 0.26 -5.42 4.55
CA SER A 27 1.63 -5.14 4.10
C SER A 27 1.97 -5.90 2.83
N VAL A 28 2.84 -5.31 2.03
CA VAL A 28 3.61 -5.98 0.98
C VAL A 28 5.07 -5.83 1.34
N GLU A 29 5.76 -6.96 1.43
CA GLU A 29 7.08 -7.06 2.03
C GLU A 29 8.10 -7.55 1.00
N VAL A 30 9.29 -6.98 1.05
CA VAL A 30 10.42 -7.39 0.21
C VAL A 30 11.46 -8.04 1.10
N TRP A 31 11.80 -9.28 0.77
CA TRP A 31 12.72 -10.11 1.55
C TRP A 31 13.96 -10.47 0.72
N GLU A 32 15.13 -10.36 1.33
CA GLU A 32 16.39 -10.92 0.84
C GLU A 32 16.78 -12.09 1.74
N GLY A 33 16.47 -13.31 1.30
CA GLY A 33 16.53 -14.48 2.16
C GLY A 33 15.60 -14.33 3.37
N ALA A 34 16.15 -14.35 4.58
CA ALA A 34 15.41 -14.15 5.82
C ALA A 34 15.37 -12.70 6.31
N ARG A 35 15.96 -11.75 5.57
CA ARG A 35 16.03 -10.34 5.95
C ARG A 35 14.93 -9.54 5.26
N LEU A 36 14.11 -8.82 6.02
CA LEU A 36 13.14 -7.88 5.46
C LEU A 36 13.87 -6.60 5.05
N VAL A 37 13.91 -6.30 3.76
CA VAL A 37 14.72 -5.21 3.19
C VAL A 37 13.90 -4.02 2.69
N GLY A 38 12.58 -4.11 2.76
CA GLY A 38 11.67 -3.02 2.42
C GLY A 38 10.22 -3.47 2.41
N GLY A 39 9.32 -2.52 2.21
CA GLY A 39 7.90 -2.82 2.10
C GLY A 39 7.03 -1.57 2.09
N ILE A 40 5.74 -1.81 1.91
CA ILE A 40 4.67 -0.82 2.01
C ILE A 40 3.55 -1.41 2.86
N TYR A 41 2.92 -0.61 3.72
CA TYR A 41 1.68 -0.99 4.38
C TYR A 41 0.58 0.02 4.09
N GLY A 42 -0.65 -0.44 4.21
CA GLY A 42 -1.82 0.35 3.86
C GLY A 42 -3.13 -0.28 4.28
N LEU A 43 -4.22 0.38 3.93
CA LEU A 43 -5.59 -0.10 4.13
C LEU A 43 -6.20 -0.52 2.80
N ALA A 44 -7.07 -1.54 2.81
CA ALA A 44 -7.80 -1.97 1.63
C ALA A 44 -9.32 -1.94 1.87
N PHE A 45 -10.05 -1.27 0.97
CA PHE A 45 -11.50 -1.18 1.00
C PHE A 45 -12.08 -1.38 -0.40
N GLY A 46 -12.85 -2.45 -0.61
CA GLY A 46 -13.34 -2.82 -1.94
C GLY A 46 -12.17 -2.96 -2.93
N SER A 47 -12.21 -2.26 -4.07
CA SER A 47 -11.10 -2.17 -5.05
C SER A 47 -10.10 -1.02 -4.81
N ALA A 48 -10.13 -0.35 -3.66
CA ALA A 48 -9.21 0.73 -3.33
C ALA A 48 -8.16 0.30 -2.29
N VAL A 49 -6.93 0.75 -2.48
CA VAL A 49 -5.83 0.63 -1.50
C VAL A 49 -5.36 2.03 -1.14
N PHE A 50 -5.07 2.24 0.14
CA PHE A 50 -4.50 3.48 0.69
C PHE A 50 -3.11 3.17 1.20
N GLY A 51 -2.07 3.62 0.48
CA GLY A 51 -0.68 3.44 0.89
C GLY A 51 -0.31 4.42 1.99
N GLU A 52 -0.08 3.92 3.19
CA GLU A 52 0.14 4.75 4.38
C GLU A 52 1.61 5.12 4.56
N SER A 53 2.49 4.14 4.44
CA SER A 53 3.92 4.39 4.47
C SER A 53 4.70 3.25 3.84
N MET A 54 5.93 3.55 3.46
CA MET A 54 6.86 2.61 2.88
C MET A 54 8.24 2.80 3.48
N TYR A 55 9.04 1.75 3.45
CA TYR A 55 10.41 1.79 3.91
C TYR A 55 11.32 0.98 2.98
N SER A 56 12.59 1.37 2.93
CA SER A 56 13.62 0.72 2.12
C SER A 56 14.90 0.68 2.93
N GLU A 57 15.39 -0.52 3.24
CA GLU A 57 16.70 -0.73 3.89
C GLU A 57 17.81 -0.87 2.84
N VAL A 58 17.49 -1.43 1.68
CA VAL A 58 18.35 -1.44 0.48
C VAL A 58 17.73 -0.55 -0.61
N PRO A 59 18.52 -0.05 -1.58
CA PRO A 59 17.99 0.72 -2.69
C PRO A 59 16.82 0.02 -3.39
N ASP A 60 15.80 0.79 -3.74
CA ASP A 60 14.64 0.37 -4.56
C ASP A 60 13.72 -0.72 -3.98
N ALA A 61 13.95 -1.23 -2.75
CA ALA A 61 13.07 -2.23 -2.16
C ALA A 61 11.62 -1.74 -1.97
N SER A 62 11.41 -0.50 -1.50
CA SER A 62 10.06 0.07 -1.42
C SER A 62 9.40 0.23 -2.80
N LYS A 63 10.19 0.53 -3.84
CA LYS A 63 9.70 0.63 -5.22
C LYS A 63 9.25 -0.72 -5.74
N LEU A 64 10.03 -1.77 -5.47
CA LEU A 64 9.67 -3.13 -5.82
C LEU A 64 8.36 -3.56 -5.14
N ALA A 65 8.19 -3.23 -3.86
CA ALA A 65 6.95 -3.48 -3.13
C ALA A 65 5.75 -2.76 -3.77
N LEU A 66 5.93 -1.49 -4.15
CA LEU A 66 4.89 -0.70 -4.80
C LEU A 66 4.52 -1.22 -6.19
N VAL A 67 5.52 -1.54 -7.02
CA VAL A 67 5.29 -2.11 -8.36
C VAL A 67 4.55 -3.43 -8.24
N ALA A 68 4.98 -4.32 -7.34
CA ALA A 68 4.30 -5.57 -7.07
C ALA A 68 2.84 -5.37 -6.66
N LEU A 69 2.59 -4.43 -5.75
CA LEU A 69 1.25 -4.06 -5.33
C LEU A 69 0.40 -3.60 -6.51
N CYS A 70 0.88 -2.64 -7.30
CA CYS A 70 0.17 -2.14 -8.48
C CYS A 70 -0.09 -3.25 -9.52
N THR A 71 0.88 -4.14 -9.77
CA THR A 71 0.72 -5.27 -10.70
C THR A 71 -0.36 -6.24 -10.23
N ARG A 72 -0.40 -6.59 -8.93
CA ARG A 72 -1.44 -7.46 -8.38
C ARG A 72 -2.80 -6.78 -8.36
N MET A 73 -2.85 -5.51 -7.97
CA MET A 73 -4.07 -4.72 -8.03
C MET A 73 -4.67 -4.75 -9.44
N ALA A 74 -3.87 -4.47 -10.48
CA ALA A 74 -4.32 -4.49 -11.86
C ALA A 74 -4.86 -5.86 -12.30
N ARG A 75 -4.18 -6.96 -11.92
CA ARG A 75 -4.61 -8.33 -12.24
C ARG A 75 -5.93 -8.73 -11.59
N HIS A 76 -6.23 -8.20 -10.41
CA HIS A 76 -7.41 -8.57 -9.62
C HIS A 76 -8.54 -7.52 -9.69
N GLY A 77 -8.43 -6.54 -10.57
CA GLY A 77 -9.46 -5.53 -10.81
C GLY A 77 -9.58 -4.48 -9.70
N TYR A 78 -8.49 -4.25 -8.96
CA TYR A 78 -8.35 -3.06 -8.13
C TYR A 78 -8.01 -1.86 -9.01
N THR A 79 -8.57 -0.70 -8.66
CA THR A 79 -8.64 0.45 -9.59
C THR A 79 -8.13 1.75 -9.01
N LEU A 80 -7.83 1.78 -7.71
CA LEU A 80 -7.37 2.99 -7.04
C LEU A 80 -6.30 2.64 -6.00
N LEU A 81 -5.11 3.20 -6.17
CA LEU A 81 -4.11 3.31 -5.11
C LEU A 81 -3.98 4.79 -4.74
N ASP A 82 -4.38 5.13 -3.51
CA ASP A 82 -4.11 6.44 -2.93
C ASP A 82 -2.70 6.44 -2.34
N CYS A 83 -1.85 7.33 -2.84
CA CYS A 83 -0.47 7.50 -2.40
C CYS A 83 -0.29 8.69 -1.43
N GLN A 84 -1.40 9.23 -0.89
CA GLN A 84 -1.43 10.36 0.04
C GLN A 84 -0.71 11.60 -0.50
N VAL A 85 0.36 12.04 0.16
CA VAL A 85 1.10 13.25 -0.20
C VAL A 85 2.04 12.94 -1.36
N GLN A 86 1.73 13.56 -2.49
CA GLN A 86 2.55 13.54 -3.68
C GLN A 86 4.00 13.92 -3.36
N ASN A 87 4.92 13.18 -3.96
CA ASN A 87 6.33 13.54 -3.98
C ASN A 87 6.90 13.16 -5.35
N ALA A 88 8.03 13.78 -5.72
CA ALA A 88 8.69 13.53 -7.00
C ALA A 88 8.99 12.03 -7.24
N HIS A 89 9.18 11.26 -6.16
CA HIS A 89 9.41 9.83 -6.26
C HIS A 89 8.15 9.07 -6.74
N LEU A 90 6.97 9.35 -6.20
CA LEU A 90 5.70 8.76 -6.65
C LEU A 90 5.32 9.17 -8.07
N GLU A 91 5.54 10.45 -8.42
CA GLU A 91 5.31 10.95 -9.79
C GLU A 91 6.15 10.20 -10.81
N SER A 92 7.43 9.95 -10.50
CA SER A 92 8.32 9.18 -11.39
C SER A 92 7.84 7.73 -11.62
N MET A 93 6.99 7.21 -10.73
CA MET A 93 6.38 5.88 -10.85
C MET A 93 4.97 5.91 -11.45
N GLY A 94 4.51 7.06 -11.95
CA GLY A 94 3.22 7.20 -12.64
C GLY A 94 2.06 7.65 -11.75
N ALA A 95 2.32 8.10 -10.51
CA ALA A 95 1.29 8.77 -9.72
C ALA A 95 0.85 10.06 -10.42
N VAL A 96 -0.45 10.33 -10.41
CA VAL A 96 -1.04 11.52 -11.04
C VAL A 96 -1.91 12.26 -10.05
N ASP A 97 -1.89 13.59 -10.15
CA ASP A 97 -2.81 14.42 -9.40
C ASP A 97 -4.24 14.26 -9.90
N MET A 98 -5.16 14.32 -8.94
CA MET A 98 -6.57 14.17 -9.19
C MET A 98 -7.36 15.19 -8.39
N SER A 99 -8.34 15.84 -9.02
CA SER A 99 -9.25 16.69 -8.28
C SER A 99 -10.00 15.88 -7.23
N ARG A 100 -10.24 16.48 -6.06
CA ARG A 100 -10.98 15.84 -4.96
C ARG A 100 -12.32 15.27 -5.42
N ALA A 101 -13.04 15.97 -6.30
CA ALA A 101 -14.32 15.50 -6.83
C ALA A 101 -14.18 14.21 -7.65
N ARG A 102 -13.16 14.12 -8.52
CA ARG A 102 -12.88 12.92 -9.30
C ARG A 102 -12.41 11.77 -8.41
N PHE A 103 -11.56 12.05 -7.42
CA PHE A 103 -11.10 11.07 -6.43
C PHE A 103 -12.27 10.46 -5.65
N LEU A 104 -13.15 11.30 -5.08
CA LEU A 104 -14.31 10.83 -4.32
C LEU A 104 -15.29 10.05 -5.19
N GLY A 105 -15.46 10.44 -6.46
CA GLY A 105 -16.24 9.68 -7.43
C GLY A 105 -15.67 8.28 -7.65
N LEU A 106 -14.36 8.16 -7.90
CA LEU A 106 -13.70 6.86 -8.07
C LEU A 106 -13.75 6.02 -6.79
N LEU A 107 -13.47 6.63 -5.64
CA LEU A 107 -13.51 5.95 -4.35
C LEU A 107 -14.90 5.36 -4.08
N GLY A 108 -15.97 6.13 -4.32
CA GLY A 108 -17.34 5.66 -4.18
C GLY A 108 -17.64 4.41 -5.02
N HIS A 109 -17.13 4.36 -6.26
CA HIS A 109 -17.25 3.16 -7.09
C HIS A 109 -16.42 1.99 -6.53
N CYS A 110 -15.22 2.26 -6.00
CA CYS A 110 -14.33 1.23 -5.51
C CYS A 110 -14.87 0.53 -4.27
N ILE A 111 -15.39 1.29 -3.31
CA ILE A 111 -15.91 0.75 -2.04
C ILE A 111 -17.24 0.01 -2.22
N ALA A 112 -18.00 0.33 -3.28
CA ALA A 112 -19.24 -0.38 -3.62
C ALA A 112 -18.98 -1.70 -4.40
N ALA A 113 -17.81 -1.86 -5.01
CA ALA A 113 -17.49 -3.04 -5.80
C ALA A 113 -17.13 -4.24 -4.91
N SER A 114 -17.79 -5.38 -5.13
CA SER A 114 -17.34 -6.66 -4.58
C SER A 114 -16.13 -7.17 -5.35
N ARG A 115 -15.01 -7.37 -4.66
CA ARG A 115 -13.73 -7.82 -5.22
C ARG A 115 -13.11 -8.90 -4.33
N PRO A 116 -12.12 -9.67 -4.84
CA PRO A 116 -11.30 -10.53 -3.98
C PRO A 116 -10.74 -9.72 -2.81
N ARG A 117 -10.60 -10.33 -1.64
CA ARG A 117 -10.03 -9.62 -0.49
C ARG A 117 -8.55 -9.35 -0.78
N PHE A 118 -7.98 -8.33 -0.15
CA PHE A 118 -6.57 -7.97 -0.38
C PHE A 118 -5.62 -9.15 -0.17
N VAL A 119 -5.87 -9.97 0.85
CA VAL A 119 -5.07 -11.19 1.14
C VAL A 119 -5.10 -12.21 0.00
N ASP A 120 -6.11 -12.18 -0.87
CA ASP A 120 -6.24 -13.08 -2.00
C ASP A 120 -5.43 -12.58 -3.23
N LEU A 121 -4.82 -11.38 -3.18
CA LEU A 121 -3.97 -10.83 -4.25
C LEU A 121 -2.56 -11.44 -4.24
N PHE A 122 -2.12 -11.91 -3.07
CA PHE A 122 -0.79 -12.46 -2.84
C PHE A 122 -0.93 -13.86 -2.26
N GLN A 123 -0.44 -14.86 -2.98
CA GLN A 123 -0.35 -16.23 -2.48
C GLN A 123 0.97 -16.42 -1.74
N SER A 124 0.98 -17.27 -0.70
CA SER A 124 2.22 -17.66 -0.03
C SER A 124 3.21 -18.24 -1.05
N GLY A 125 4.37 -17.60 -1.21
CA GLY A 125 5.40 -18.02 -2.17
C GLY A 125 5.38 -17.28 -3.53
N ASP A 126 4.52 -16.28 -3.70
CA ASP A 126 4.56 -15.41 -4.88
C ASP A 126 5.89 -14.63 -4.94
N SER A 127 6.76 -15.00 -5.89
CA SER A 127 7.93 -14.19 -6.26
C SER A 127 7.46 -12.92 -6.96
N LEU A 128 7.97 -11.76 -6.52
CA LEU A 128 7.71 -10.47 -7.18
C LEU A 128 8.34 -10.39 -8.59
N LEU A 129 9.22 -11.33 -8.92
CA LEU A 129 10.02 -11.38 -10.15
C LEU A 129 9.79 -12.67 -10.94
N GLY A 130 8.54 -13.17 -10.98
CA GLY A 130 8.18 -14.33 -11.80
C GLY A 130 8.75 -14.27 -13.22
#